data_AF-A0A4R6L8G3-F1
#
_entry.id   AF-A0A4R6L8G3-F1
#
_cell.length_a   1.000
_cell.length_b   1.000
_cell.length_c   1.000
_cell.angle_alpha   90.00
_cell.angle_beta   90.00
_cell.angle_gamma   90.00
#
_symmetry.space_group_name_H-M   'P 1'
#
loop_
_entity.id
_entity.type
_entity.pdbx_description
1 polymer ?
#
loop_
_entity_poly.entity_id
_entity_poly.type
_entity_poly.pdbx_seq_one_letter_code
_entity_poly.pdbx_strand_id
1 'polypeptide(L)'
;MTVNKQTVREYMDAFRVTDHERILDCLTDDVVWEMPGIYQHVGKEAFDKEIENENFVGSPTIQIIKLVEENNTVIAEGAVQGRNEKW
;
A
#
# COMPACT_ATOMS: atom_id res chain seq x y z
N MET A 1 3.91 18.71 -5.77
CA MET A 1 4.42 17.36 -5.38
C MET A 1 5.16 16.78 -6.56
N THR A 2 6.20 15.98 -6.30
CA THR A 2 6.91 15.19 -7.33
C THR A 2 6.02 14.03 -7.80
N VAL A 3 6.42 13.40 -8.90
CA VAL A 3 5.74 12.19 -9.42
C VAL A 3 5.78 11.07 -8.38
N ASN A 4 6.94 10.82 -7.75
CA ASN A 4 7.07 9.77 -6.74
C ASN A 4 6.13 9.97 -5.55
N LYS A 5 6.03 11.20 -5.02
CA LYS A 5 5.08 11.51 -3.93
C LYS A 5 3.62 11.38 -4.36
N GLN A 6 3.31 11.68 -5.62
CA GLN A 6 1.98 11.49 -6.16
C GLN A 6 1.65 10.00 -6.26
N THR A 7 2.56 9.17 -6.78
CA THR A 7 2.40 7.71 -6.83
C THR A 7 2.16 7.11 -5.45
N VAL A 8 2.96 7.49 -4.44
CA VAL A 8 2.74 6.97 -3.06
C VAL A 8 1.42 7.47 -2.46
N ARG A 9 1.00 8.70 -2.76
CA ARG A 9 -0.30 9.20 -2.31
C ARG A 9 -1.46 8.44 -2.97
N GLU A 10 -1.37 8.25 -4.29
CA GLU A 10 -2.38 7.52 -5.06
C GLU A 10 -2.49 6.06 -4.60
N TYR A 11 -1.35 5.39 -4.37
CA TYR A 11 -1.30 4.07 -3.77
C TYR A 11 -2.10 4.01 -2.45
N MET A 12 -1.85 4.96 -1.54
CA MET A 12 -2.59 5.03 -0.26
C MET A 12 -4.07 5.37 -0.45
N ASP A 13 -4.42 6.22 -1.42
CA ASP A 13 -5.79 6.62 -1.72
C ASP A 13 -6.58 5.45 -2.35
N ALA A 14 -5.93 4.61 -3.16
CA ALA A 14 -6.52 3.40 -3.74
C ALA A 14 -6.80 2.35 -2.65
N PHE A 15 -5.90 2.16 -1.69
CA PHE A 15 -6.17 1.31 -0.52
C PHE A 15 -7.37 1.79 0.31
N ARG A 16 -7.57 3.11 0.48
CA ARG A 16 -8.74 3.65 1.23
C ARG A 16 -10.08 3.30 0.62
N VAL A 17 -10.13 2.99 -0.68
CA VAL A 17 -11.36 2.63 -1.38
C VAL A 17 -11.36 1.18 -1.87
N THR A 18 -10.33 0.41 -1.48
CA THR A 18 -10.17 -1.00 -1.87
C THR A 18 -10.18 -1.19 -3.40
N ASP A 19 -9.53 -0.29 -4.14
CA ASP A 19 -9.45 -0.36 -5.60
C ASP A 19 -8.16 -1.06 -6.04
N HIS A 20 -8.26 -2.36 -6.30
CA HIS A 20 -7.11 -3.22 -6.64
C HIS A 20 -6.39 -2.77 -7.90
N GLU A 21 -7.13 -2.41 -8.95
CA GLU A 21 -6.54 -2.01 -10.23
C GLU A 21 -5.65 -0.77 -10.04
N ARG A 22 -6.15 0.23 -9.32
CA ARG A 22 -5.38 1.45 -9.00
C ARG A 22 -4.17 1.20 -8.11
N ILE A 23 -4.26 0.23 -7.19
CA ILE A 23 -3.10 -0.18 -6.37
C ILE A 23 -2.03 -0.78 -7.28
N LEU A 24 -2.39 -1.73 -8.14
CA LEU A 24 -1.46 -2.44 -9.01
C LEU A 24 -0.83 -1.55 -10.09
N ASP A 25 -1.56 -0.55 -10.57
CA ASP A 25 -1.07 0.47 -11.52
C ASP A 25 0.06 1.33 -10.94
N CYS A 26 0.14 1.45 -9.61
CA CYS A 26 1.24 2.17 -8.95
C CYS A 26 2.53 1.34 -8.87
N LEU A 27 2.50 0.06 -9.21
CA LEU A 27 3.59 -0.89 -8.98
C LEU A 27 4.23 -1.33 -10.29
N THR A 28 5.54 -1.57 -10.25
CA THR A 28 6.25 -2.27 -11.32
C THR A 28 5.98 -3.77 -11.23
N ASP A 29 6.19 -4.50 -12.33
CA ASP A 29 5.95 -5.95 -12.37
C ASP A 29 6.91 -6.72 -11.45
N ASP A 30 8.07 -6.14 -11.16
CA ASP A 30 9.15 -6.66 -10.30
C ASP A 30 9.13 -6.08 -8.87
N VAL A 31 8.00 -5.51 -8.43
CA VAL A 31 7.84 -4.94 -7.08
C VAL A 31 8.29 -5.92 -5.99
N VAL A 32 9.03 -5.41 -5.00
CA VAL A 32 9.37 -6.14 -3.77
C VAL A 32 8.61 -5.51 -2.62
N TRP A 33 7.77 -6.30 -1.96
CA TRP A 33 7.06 -5.90 -0.75
C TRP A 33 7.60 -6.69 0.44
N GLU A 34 8.29 -5.99 1.33
CA GLU A 34 8.98 -6.59 2.46
C GLU A 34 8.50 -5.98 3.78
N MET A 35 8.24 -6.84 4.76
CA MET A 35 8.15 -6.47 6.16
C MET A 35 9.26 -7.24 6.90
N PRO A 36 10.34 -6.57 7.32
CA PRO A 36 11.50 -7.23 7.92
C PRO A 36 11.12 -8.17 9.07
N GLY A 37 11.53 -9.43 8.94
CA GLY A 37 11.26 -10.48 9.92
C GLY A 37 9.87 -11.13 9.85
N ILE A 38 8.99 -10.69 8.95
CA ILE A 38 7.63 -11.20 8.80
C ILE A 38 7.42 -11.85 7.42
N TYR A 39 7.62 -11.11 6.33
CA TYR A 39 7.42 -11.61 4.96
C TYR A 39 8.27 -10.87 3.94
N GLN A 40 8.41 -11.48 2.76
CA GLN A 40 8.93 -10.87 1.55
C GLN A 40 8.17 -11.44 0.34
N HIS A 41 7.46 -10.58 -0.39
CA HIS A 41 6.79 -10.91 -1.65
C HIS A 41 7.53 -10.24 -2.81
N VAL A 42 7.73 -10.98 -3.89
CA VAL A 42 8.44 -10.50 -5.08
C VAL A 42 7.55 -10.71 -6.30
N GLY A 43 7.33 -9.63 -7.05
CA GLY A 43 6.50 -9.58 -8.22
C GLY A 43 5.06 -9.14 -7.92
N LYS A 44 4.45 -8.49 -8.90
CA LYS A 44 3.10 -7.92 -8.80
C LYS A 44 2.04 -8.99 -8.54
N GLU A 45 2.17 -10.19 -9.12
CA GLU A 45 1.27 -11.32 -8.88
C GLU A 45 1.31 -11.81 -7.42
N ALA A 46 2.51 -11.89 -6.82
CA ALA A 46 2.67 -12.30 -5.43
C ALA A 46 2.12 -11.24 -4.46
N PHE A 47 2.24 -9.96 -4.82
CA PHE A 47 1.66 -8.84 -4.09
C PHE A 47 0.12 -8.87 -4.15
N ASP A 48 -0.45 -9.01 -5.34
CA ASP A 48 -1.90 -9.00 -5.58
C ASP A 48 -2.61 -10.08 -4.74
N LYS A 49 -2.07 -11.29 -4.75
CA LYS A 49 -2.59 -12.41 -3.96
C LYS A 49 -2.60 -12.14 -2.45
N GLU A 50 -1.64 -11.36 -1.94
CA GLU A 50 -1.55 -11.07 -0.50
C GLU A 50 -2.52 -9.95 -0.09
N ILE A 51 -2.81 -8.99 -0.97
CA ILE A 51 -3.77 -7.92 -0.68
C ILE A 51 -5.22 -8.39 -0.79
N GLU A 52 -5.50 -9.48 -1.52
CA GLU A 52 -6.78 -10.22 -1.50
C GLU A 52 -6.98 -11.05 -0.20
N ASN A 53 -6.64 -10.48 0.96
CA ASN A 53 -6.76 -11.20 2.21
C ASN A 53 -8.20 -11.15 2.73
N GLU A 54 -8.87 -12.32 2.74
CA GLU A 54 -10.24 -12.50 3.24
C GLU A 54 -10.46 -12.03 4.69
N ASN A 55 -9.39 -11.83 5.48
CA ASN A 55 -9.51 -11.34 6.85
C ASN A 55 -9.81 -9.83 6.94
N PHE A 56 -9.63 -9.08 5.85
CA PHE A 56 -9.86 -7.64 5.85
C PHE A 56 -11.24 -7.31 5.28
N VAL A 57 -12.12 -6.75 6.12
CA VAL A 57 -13.50 -6.46 5.71
C VAL A 57 -13.75 -4.97 5.61
N GLY A 58 -14.22 -4.56 4.43
CA GLY A 58 -14.45 -3.16 4.07
C GLY A 58 -13.14 -2.44 3.73
N SER A 59 -13.19 -1.11 3.78
CA SER A 59 -12.05 -0.27 3.40
C SER A 59 -11.38 0.34 4.64
N PRO A 60 -10.03 0.34 4.70
CA PRO A 60 -9.30 0.94 5.82
C PRO A 60 -9.43 2.46 5.82
N THR A 61 -9.39 3.05 7.01
CA THR A 61 -9.08 4.47 7.14
C THR A 61 -7.57 4.65 7.21
N ILE A 62 -7.01 5.43 6.29
CA ILE A 62 -5.56 5.68 6.21
C ILE A 62 -5.31 7.18 6.34
N GLN A 63 -4.50 7.60 7.29
CA GLN A 63 -4.07 9.00 7.43
C GLN A 63 -2.57 9.11 7.19
N ILE A 64 -2.15 9.94 6.23
CA ILE A 64 -0.74 10.29 6.05
C ILE A 64 -0.46 11.54 6.89
N ILE A 65 0.45 11.42 7.86
CA ILE A 65 0.90 12.52 8.72
C ILE A 65 2.09 13.22 8.07
N LYS A 66 3.01 12.47 7.48
CA LYS A 66 4.22 12.99 6.87
C LYS A 66 4.55 12.25 5.57
N LEU A 67 4.99 13.00 4.56
CA LEU A 67 5.47 12.45 3.29
C LEU A 67 6.77 13.14 2.88
N VAL A 68 7.90 12.48 3.13
CA VAL A 68 9.24 12.96 2.78
C VAL A 68 9.76 12.21 1.56
N GLU A 69 10.61 12.88 0.80
CA GLU A 69 11.28 12.28 -0.35
C GLU A 69 12.72 12.75 -0.37
N GLU A 70 13.61 11.82 -0.67
CA GLU A 70 15.02 12.05 -0.89
C GLU A 70 15.44 11.18 -2.08
N ASN A 71 15.92 11.81 -3.16
CA ASN A 71 16.21 11.14 -4.42
C ASN A 71 15.00 10.33 -4.94
N ASN A 72 15.13 9.01 -5.05
CA ASN A 72 14.07 8.12 -5.52
C ASN A 72 13.39 7.34 -4.39
N THR A 73 13.52 7.81 -3.16
CA THR A 73 12.92 7.18 -1.98
C THR A 73 11.88 8.10 -1.38
N VAL A 74 10.67 7.58 -1.21
CA VAL A 74 9.57 8.28 -0.53
C VAL A 74 9.22 7.51 0.73
N ILE A 75 9.10 8.23 1.85
CA ILE A 75 8.66 7.66 3.13
C ILE A 75 7.34 8.33 3.51
N ALA A 76 6.32 7.49 3.68
CA ALA A 76 5.02 7.88 4.22
C ALA A 76 4.93 7.42 5.69
N GLU A 77 4.66 8.35 6.59
CA GLU A 77 4.39 8.09 8.01
C GLU A 77 2.93 8.44 8.28
N GLY A 78 2.24 7.60 9.04
CA GLY A 78 0.80 7.74 9.20
C GLY A 78 0.17 6.73 10.14
N ALA A 79 -1.15 6.71 10.14
CA ALA A 79 -1.97 5.76 10.88
C ALA A 79 -2.89 4.99 9.92
N VAL A 80 -3.08 3.70 10.19
CA VAL A 80 -4.01 2.84 9.47
C VAL A 80 -4.95 2.21 10.47
N GLN A 81 -6.26 2.30 10.22
CA GLN A 81 -7.29 1.63 11.00
C GLN A 81 -8.10 0.73 10.08
N GLY A 82 -7.99 -0.57 10.30
CA GLY A 82 -8.82 -1.59 9.67
C GLY A 82 -9.97 -2.02 10.57
N ARG A 83 -10.99 -2.66 9.98
CA ARG A 83 -12.00 -3.41 10.71
C ARG A 83 -11.73 -4.90 10.50
N ASN A 84 -11.64 -5.64 11.60
CA ASN A 84 -11.55 -7.10 11.56
C ASN A 84 -12.94 -7.67 11.83
N GLU A 85 -13.34 -8.72 11.12
CA GLU A 85 -14.62 -9.41 11.35
C GLU A 85 -14.69 -10.13 12.71
N LYS A 86 -13.54 -10.34 13.38
CA LYS A 86 -13.45 -11.09 14.63
C LYS A 86 -13.55 -10.24 15.92
N TRP A 87 -13.78 -8.93 15.83
CA TRP A 87 -13.97 -8.04 16.98
C TRP A 87 -14.95 -6.90 16.70
#